data_AF-A0A968WXH1-F1
#
_entry.id   AF-A0A968WXH1-F1
#
_cell.length_a   1.000
_cell.length_b   1.000
_cell.length_c   1.000
_cell.angle_alpha   90.00
_cell.angle_beta   90.00
_cell.angle_gamma   90.00
#
_symmetry.space_group_name_H-M   'P 1'
#
loop_
_entity.id
_entity.type
_entity.pdbx_description
1 polymer ?
#
loop_
_entity_poly.entity_id
_entity_poly.type
_entity_poly.pdbx_seq_one_letter_code
_entity_poly.pdbx_strand_id
1 'polypeptide(L)'
;MPTVQLKYQTFHPSIWPKMVGEVSRDATPGSFVLVLGKEGTPFGWGLWNPKSRMPLRIVSHSLEELEEESFFENAIRARQSSVGRC
;
A
#
# COMPACT_ATOMS: atom_id res chain seq x y z
N MET A 1 -11.04 -3.37 7.91
CA MET A 1 -10.02 -2.68 7.10
C MET A 1 -8.96 -3.70 6.81
N PRO A 2 -8.74 -4.04 5.54
CA PRO A 2 -7.86 -5.13 5.19
C PRO A 2 -6.39 -4.76 5.44
N THR A 3 -5.61 -5.71 5.94
CA THR A 3 -4.21 -5.50 6.30
C THR A 3 -3.29 -6.55 5.69
N VAL A 4 -2.04 -6.16 5.44
CA VAL A 4 -0.97 -7.05 5.00
C VAL A 4 0.28 -6.76 5.81
N GLN A 5 0.83 -7.76 6.49
CA GLN A 5 2.06 -7.64 7.27
C GLN A 5 3.28 -8.05 6.44
N LEU A 6 4.40 -7.35 6.61
CA LEU A 6 5.69 -7.69 6.00
C LEU A 6 6.48 -8.65 6.90
N LYS A 7 7.23 -9.57 6.31
CA LYS A 7 8.18 -10.45 7.02
C LYS A 7 9.52 -9.77 7.33
N TYR A 8 9.90 -8.78 6.51
CA TYR A 8 11.20 -8.14 6.55
C TYR A 8 11.05 -6.63 6.43
N GLN A 9 11.97 -5.89 7.06
CA GLN A 9 12.04 -4.45 6.88
C GLN A 9 12.53 -4.12 5.46
N THR A 10 11.78 -3.28 4.75
CA THR A 10 12.15 -2.75 3.43
C THR A 10 11.49 -1.39 3.23
N PHE A 11 12.04 -0.57 2.34
CA PHE A 11 11.38 0.66 1.86
C PHE A 11 11.12 0.59 0.34
N HIS A 12 11.25 -0.60 -0.25
CA HIS A 12 11.00 -0.80 -1.66
C HIS A 12 9.48 -0.81 -1.94
N PRO A 13 8.98 -0.09 -2.95
CA PRO A 13 7.54 -0.01 -3.20
C PRO A 13 6.96 -1.34 -3.75
N SER A 14 7.78 -2.15 -4.39
CA SER A 14 7.39 -3.47 -4.88
C SER A 14 7.71 -4.55 -3.85
N ILE A 15 6.68 -5.27 -3.38
CA ILE A 15 6.81 -6.33 -2.40
C ILE A 15 6.54 -7.68 -3.07
N TRP A 16 7.47 -8.62 -2.92
CA TRP A 16 7.39 -9.96 -3.50
C TRP A 16 6.75 -10.98 -2.55
N PRO A 17 6.19 -12.11 -3.05
CA PRO A 17 5.44 -13.07 -2.23
C PRO A 17 6.21 -13.57 -1.01
N LYS A 18 7.53 -13.78 -1.12
CA LYS A 18 8.38 -14.23 0.01
C LYS A 18 8.47 -13.23 1.17
N MET A 19 8.15 -11.96 0.92
CA MET A 19 8.19 -10.89 1.90
C MET A 19 6.84 -10.65 2.57
N VAL A 20 5.77 -11.28 2.07
CA VAL A 20 4.42 -11.16 2.64
C VAL A 20 4.28 -12.13 3.82
N GLY A 21 3.83 -11.58 4.94
CA GLY A 21 3.50 -12.25 6.19
C GLY A 21 2.01 -12.56 6.27
N GLU A 22 1.41 -12.24 7.41
CA GLU A 22 -0.02 -12.41 7.62
C GLU A 22 -0.82 -11.44 6.75
N VAL A 23 -1.96 -11.91 6.23
CA VAL A 23 -2.91 -11.14 5.44
C VAL A 23 -4.27 -11.30 6.08
N SER A 24 -4.97 -10.19 6.28
CA SER A 24 -6.31 -10.22 6.87
C SER A 24 -7.28 -11.01 5.99
N ARG A 25 -8.28 -11.65 6.61
CA ARG A 25 -9.24 -12.50 5.90
C ARG A 25 -10.18 -11.71 4.98
N ASP A 26 -10.38 -10.42 5.26
CA ASP A 26 -11.19 -9.49 4.48
C ASP A 26 -10.42 -8.86 3.29
N ALA A 27 -9.11 -9.16 3.12
CA ALA A 27 -8.33 -8.66 1.99
C ALA A 27 -8.66 -9.41 0.68
N THR A 28 -9.25 -8.69 -0.27
CA THR A 28 -9.59 -9.23 -1.60
C THR A 28 -8.63 -8.71 -2.67
N PRO A 29 -8.51 -9.36 -3.84
CA PRO A 29 -7.71 -8.82 -4.94
C PRO A 29 -8.20 -7.44 -5.36
N GLY A 30 -7.31 -6.45 -5.35
CA GLY A 30 -7.60 -5.04 -5.62
C GLY A 30 -7.77 -4.18 -4.36
N SER A 31 -7.90 -4.78 -3.18
CA SER A 31 -8.11 -4.03 -1.94
C SER A 31 -6.99 -3.03 -1.66
N PHE A 32 -7.39 -1.83 -1.26
CA PHE A 32 -6.52 -0.87 -0.59
C PHE A 32 -6.31 -1.32 0.86
N VAL A 33 -5.06 -1.59 1.23
CA VAL A 33 -4.70 -2.22 2.49
C VAL A 33 -3.77 -1.35 3.32
N LEU A 34 -3.94 -1.41 4.65
CA LEU A 34 -2.92 -0.95 5.58
C LEU A 34 -1.78 -1.97 5.60
N VAL A 35 -0.57 -1.50 5.31
CA VAL A 35 0.64 -2.32 5.35
C VAL A 35 1.26 -2.18 6.73
N LEU A 36 1.49 -3.34 7.36
CA LEU A 36 2.15 -3.44 8.66
C LEU A 36 3.61 -3.87 8.46
N GLY A 37 4.51 -3.26 9.23
CA GLY A 37 5.90 -3.68 9.33
C GLY A 37 6.05 -5.05 9.96
N LYS A 38 7.29 -5.52 10.06
CA LYS A 38 7.60 -6.84 10.62
C LYS A 38 7.06 -7.01 12.04
N GLU A 39 7.11 -5.95 12.83
CA GLU A 39 6.69 -5.91 14.23
C GLU A 39 5.18 -5.65 14.39
N GLY A 40 4.41 -5.61 13.29
CA GLY A 40 2.97 -5.31 13.31
C GLY A 40 2.63 -3.83 13.45
N THR A 41 3.63 -2.95 13.37
CA THR A 41 3.44 -1.49 13.40
C THR A 41 2.99 -0.94 12.04
N PRO A 42 2.24 0.17 11.98
CA PRO A 42 1.91 0.81 10.72
C PRO A 42 3.17 1.15 9.92
N PHE A 43 3.19 0.78 8.64
CA PHE A 43 4.30 1.05 7.72
C PHE A 43 3.88 1.95 6.56
N GLY A 44 2.61 1.86 6.14
CA GLY A 44 2.07 2.65 5.05
C GLY A 44 0.84 1.99 4.44
N TRP A 45 0.53 2.36 3.20
CA TRP A 45 -0.64 1.92 2.47
C TRP A 45 -0.27 1.32 1.12
N GLY A 46 -1.03 0.33 0.68
CA GLY A 46 -0.73 -0.39 -0.55
C GLY A 46 -1.93 -1.03 -1.24
N LEU A 47 -1.68 -1.52 -2.45
CA LEU A 47 -2.63 -2.26 -3.26
C LEU A 47 -2.29 -3.74 -3.27
N TRP A 48 -3.26 -4.57 -2.86
CA TRP A 48 -3.12 -6.02 -2.75
C TRP A 48 -3.59 -6.75 -4.00
N ASN A 49 -2.78 -7.68 -4.52
CA ASN A 49 -3.15 -8.58 -5.61
C ASN A 49 -2.43 -9.93 -5.48
N PRO A 50 -3.04 -10.94 -4.83
CA PRO A 50 -2.38 -12.22 -4.55
C PRO A 50 -2.06 -13.03 -5.81
N LYS A 51 -2.73 -12.76 -6.94
CA LYS A 51 -2.51 -13.47 -8.21
C LYS A 51 -1.30 -12.95 -8.98
N SER A 52 -0.71 -11.83 -8.57
CA SER A 52 0.44 -11.19 -9.22
C SER A 52 1.77 -11.77 -8.71
N ARG A 53 2.78 -11.85 -9.58
CA ARG A 53 4.19 -12.13 -9.18
C ARG A 53 4.76 -11.08 -8.21
N MET A 54 4.14 -9.90 -8.20
CA MET A 54 4.40 -8.79 -7.29
C MET A 54 3.08 -8.45 -6.59
N PRO A 55 2.79 -9.12 -5.46
CA PRO A 55 1.44 -9.13 -4.91
C PRO A 55 1.07 -7.88 -4.11
N LEU A 56 2.05 -7.10 -3.64
CA LEU A 56 1.78 -5.86 -2.90
C LEU A 56 2.60 -4.72 -3.50
N ARG A 57 1.92 -3.59 -3.74
CA ARG A 57 2.53 -2.33 -4.18
C ARG A 57 2.26 -1.27 -3.12
N ILE A 58 3.31 -0.71 -2.54
CA ILE A 58 3.21 0.43 -1.64
C ILE A 58 2.92 1.69 -2.47
N VAL A 59 1.91 2.45 -2.06
CA VAL A 59 1.51 3.70 -2.72
C VAL A 59 1.64 4.92 -1.82
N SER A 60 1.72 4.72 -0.50
CA SER A 60 1.99 5.76 0.49
C SER A 60 2.74 5.20 1.69
N HIS A 61 3.64 5.99 2.26
CA HIS A 61 4.29 5.71 3.56
C HIS A 61 3.66 6.51 4.71
N SER A 62 2.49 7.13 4.48
CA SER A 62 1.76 7.81 5.55
C SER A 62 1.36 6.81 6.64
N LEU A 63 1.59 7.19 7.90
CA LEU A 63 1.17 6.43 9.07
C LEU A 63 -0.22 6.83 9.55
N GLU A 64 -0.78 7.90 8.96
CA GLU A 64 -2.14 8.35 9.23
C GLU A 64 -3.16 7.46 8.52
N GLU A 65 -4.40 7.47 9.03
CA GLU A 65 -5.50 6.76 8.38
C GLU A 65 -5.84 7.44 7.05
N LEU A 66 -5.81 6.68 5.95
CA LEU A 66 -6.12 7.17 4.62
C LEU A 66 -7.41 6.53 4.13
N GLU A 67 -8.34 7.36 3.69
CA GLU A 67 -9.48 6.90 2.91
C GLU A 67 -9.08 6.75 1.43
N GLU A 68 -9.47 5.64 0.82
CA GLU A 68 -9.08 5.25 -0.53
C GLU A 68 -9.41 6.33 -1.59
N GLU A 69 -10.67 6.78 -1.64
CA GLU A 69 -11.13 7.74 -2.64
C GLU A 69 -10.41 9.08 -2.50
N SER A 70 -10.42 9.64 -1.27
CA SER A 70 -9.74 10.89 -0.93
C SER A 70 -8.24 10.84 -1.25
N PHE A 71 -7.58 9.70 -1.05
CA PHE A 71 -6.17 9.54 -1.41
C PHE A 71 -5.94 9.66 -2.92
N PHE A 72 -6.72 8.93 -3.73
CA PHE A 72 -6.55 8.94 -5.18
C PHE A 72 -6.92 10.27 -5.82
N GLU A 73 -8.00 10.92 -5.38
CA GLU A 73 -8.38 12.26 -5.85
C GLU A 73 -7.26 13.28 -5.61
N ASN A 74 -6.72 13.30 -4.39
CA ASN A 74 -5.63 14.21 -4.02
C ASN A 74 -4.35 13.92 -4.82
N ALA A 75 -4.00 12.66 -5.02
CA ALA A 75 -2.84 12.28 -5.81
C ALA A 75 -2.95 12.72 -7.29
N ILE A 76 -4.12 12.55 -7.90
CA ILE A 76 -4.40 13.00 -9.27
C ILE A 76 -4.33 14.53 -9.36
N ARG A 77 -5.00 15.24 -8.44
CA ARG A 77 -5.02 16.71 -8.39
C ARG A 77 -3.63 17.32 -8.19
N ALA A 78 -2.83 16.72 -7.31
CA ALA A 78 -1.45 17.13 -7.08
C ALA A 78 -0.60 17.01 -8.35
N ARG A 79 -0.84 15.99 -9.19
CA ARG A 79 -0.10 15.83 -10.43
C ARG A 79 -0.57 16.76 -11.54
N GLN A 80 -1.88 17.00 -11.67
CA GLN A 80 -2.42 17.95 -12.64
C GLN A 80 -1.88 19.38 -12.41
N SER A 81 -1.74 19.80 -11.15
CA SER A 81 -1.15 21.11 -10.80
C SER A 81 0.37 21.22 -11.01
N SER A 82 1.05 20.11 -11.33
CA SER A 82 2.50 20.08 -11.63
C SER A 82 2.83 20.14 -13.13
N VAL A 83 1.84 19.98 -14.02
CA VAL A 83 2.03 19.98 -15.49
C VAL A 83 2.30 21.39 -16.08
N GLY A 84 2.19 22.46 -15.29
CA GLY A 84 2.49 23.84 -15.71
C GLY A 84 3.81 24.42 -15.20
N ARG A 85 4.68 23.62 -14.58
CA ARG A 85 6.01 24.06 -14.09
C ARG A 85 7.12 23.38 -14.88
N CYS A 86 7.29 23.80 -16.13
CA CYS A 86 8.52 23.67 -16.91
C CYS A 86 8.76 24.99 -17.62
#